data_AF-W7S6L4-F1
#
_entry.id   AF-W7S6L4-F1
#
_cell.length_a   1.000
_cell.length_b   1.000
_cell.length_c   1.000
_cell.angle_alpha   90.00
_cell.angle_beta   90.00
_cell.angle_gamma   90.00
#
_symmetry.space_group_name_H-M   'P 1'
#
loop_
_entity.id
_entity.type
_entity.pdbx_description
1 polymer ?
#
loop_
_entity_poly.entity_id
_entity_poly.type
_entity_poly.pdbx_seq_one_letter_code
_entity_poly.pdbx_strand_id
1 'polypeptide(L)'
;MLIEAVAVRVFTTTASTAVDEAGHRHPAPEHEVRAAMLEITDEDGRTGYCQVQPDHLREPVLSGHIRPVLLGRDPWCREEIWQTLARRQRGAHGGLTDRALGYVDQALWDLLGRRVGLPRASGQL
;
A
#
# COMPACT_ATOMS: atom_id res chain seq x y z
N MET A 1 20.29 3.08 1.99
CA MET A 1 18.90 3.42 1.64
C MET A 1 17.99 2.49 2.40
N LEU A 2 17.43 2.95 3.50
CA LEU A 2 16.57 2.17 4.36
C LEU A 2 15.16 2.78 4.39
N ILE A 3 14.13 1.95 4.47
CA ILE A 3 12.76 2.39 4.76
C ILE A 3 12.72 2.89 6.20
N GLU A 4 12.34 4.15 6.40
CA GLU A 4 12.26 4.79 7.72
C GLU A 4 10.83 4.90 8.24
N ALA A 5 9.83 4.99 7.35
CA ALA A 5 8.44 5.17 7.74
C ALA A 5 7.46 4.41 6.83
N VAL A 6 6.39 3.92 7.46
CA VAL A 6 5.25 3.28 6.79
C VAL A 6 3.95 3.77 7.43
N ALA A 7 3.14 4.50 6.66
CA ALA A 7 1.92 5.14 7.13
C ALA A 7 0.75 4.89 6.17
N VAL A 8 -0.47 4.97 6.69
CA VAL A 8 -1.69 4.99 5.88
C VAL A 8 -2.42 6.30 6.15
N ARG A 9 -2.56 7.14 5.13
CA ARG A 9 -3.37 8.36 5.21
C ARG A 9 -4.78 8.08 4.72
N VAL A 10 -5.77 8.27 5.58
CA VAL A 10 -7.18 8.16 5.24
C VAL A 10 -7.73 9.56 4.96
N PHE A 11 -8.52 9.70 3.91
CA PHE A 11 -9.13 10.96 3.50
C PHE A 11 -10.53 10.74 2.93
N THR A 12 -11.31 11.80 2.83
CA THR A 12 -12.63 11.79 2.19
C THR A 12 -12.51 12.33 0.77
N THR A 13 -13.23 11.71 -0.16
CA THR A 13 -13.33 12.16 -1.55
C THR A 13 -14.73 11.89 -2.09
N THR A 14 -15.11 12.57 -3.17
CA THR A 14 -16.36 12.30 -3.89
C THR A 14 -16.17 11.10 -4.83
N ALA A 15 -17.15 10.22 -4.90
CA ALA A 15 -17.23 9.14 -5.88
C ALA A 15 -18.61 9.09 -6.54
N SER A 16 -18.66 8.63 -7.79
CA SER A 16 -19.88 8.39 -8.58
C SER A 16 -20.14 6.90 -8.82
N THR A 17 -19.60 6.04 -7.95
CA THR A 17 -19.77 4.58 -8.01
C THR A 17 -20.03 4.02 -6.63
N ALA A 18 -20.91 3.03 -6.52
CA ALA A 18 -21.19 2.30 -5.29
C ALA A 18 -20.91 0.79 -5.49
N VAL A 19 -20.80 0.06 -4.37
CA VAL A 19 -20.60 -1.40 -4.36
C VAL A 19 -21.85 -2.07 -3.81
N ASP A 20 -22.39 -3.05 -4.52
CA ASP A 20 -23.56 -3.82 -4.08
C ASP A 20 -23.19 -4.85 -2.98
N GLU A 21 -24.19 -5.54 -2.41
CA GLU A 21 -23.99 -6.53 -1.35
C GLU A 21 -23.09 -7.71 -1.78
N ALA A 22 -23.03 -8.01 -3.08
CA ALA A 22 -22.19 -9.05 -3.64
C ALA A 22 -20.75 -8.57 -3.95
N GLY A 23 -20.47 -7.27 -3.83
CA GLY A 23 -19.15 -6.68 -4.06
C GLY A 23 -18.94 -6.14 -5.48
N HIS A 24 -19.97 -6.06 -6.32
CA HIS A 24 -19.85 -5.51 -7.68
C HIS A 24 -19.98 -3.99 -7.68
N ARG A 25 -19.17 -3.32 -8.51
CA ARG A 25 -19.19 -1.86 -8.66
C ARG A 25 -20.22 -1.43 -9.70
N HIS A 26 -21.08 -0.48 -9.34
CA HIS A 26 -22.10 0.11 -10.21
C HIS A 26 -21.99 1.64 -10.21
N PRO A 27 -22.46 2.32 -11.27
CA PRO A 27 -22.67 3.77 -11.23
C PRO A 27 -23.63 4.17 -10.11
N ALA A 28 -23.39 5.29 -9.45
CA ALA A 28 -24.23 5.85 -8.40
C ALA A 28 -24.21 7.38 -8.43
N PRO A 29 -25.22 8.07 -7.86
CA PRO A 29 -25.14 9.51 -7.60
C PRO A 29 -23.88 9.86 -6.82
N GLU A 30 -23.38 11.08 -6.99
CA GLU A 30 -22.21 11.55 -6.24
C GLU A 30 -22.45 11.49 -4.74
N HIS A 31 -21.50 10.91 -4.03
CA HIS A 31 -21.51 10.80 -2.58
C HIS A 31 -20.07 10.81 -2.05
N GLU A 32 -19.93 11.17 -0.77
CA GLU A 32 -18.65 11.10 -0.08
C GLU A 32 -18.28 9.65 0.25
N VAL A 33 -17.03 9.30 -0.02
CA VAL A 33 -16.43 8.01 0.34
C VAL A 33 -15.13 8.22 1.08
N ARG A 34 -14.80 7.27 1.98
CA ARG A 34 -13.48 7.21 2.60
C ARG A 34 -12.52 6.44 1.71
N ALA A 35 -11.41 7.07 1.36
CA ALA A 35 -10.29 6.47 0.64
C ALA A 35 -9.04 6.47 1.53
N ALA A 36 -8.07 5.62 1.18
CA ALA A 36 -6.79 5.56 1.88
C ALA A 36 -5.61 5.47 0.90
N MET A 37 -4.47 5.98 1.34
CA MET A 37 -3.19 5.92 0.64
C MET A 37 -2.15 5.31 1.58
N LEU A 38 -1.50 4.23 1.17
CA LEU A 38 -0.28 3.71 1.79
C LEU A 38 0.91 4.55 1.34
N GLU A 39 1.75 4.93 2.30
CA GLU A 39 2.96 5.72 2.11
C GLU A 39 4.14 4.96 2.72
N ILE A 40 5.18 4.72 1.92
CA ILE A 40 6.45 4.11 2.34
C ILE A 40 7.57 5.10 2.05
N THR A 41 8.26 5.58 3.08
CA THR A 41 9.29 6.61 2.97
C THR A 41 10.67 6.05 3.29
N ASP A 42 11.65 6.38 2.45
CA ASP A 42 13.07 6.07 2.69
C ASP A 42 13.79 7.17 3.49
N GLU A 43 14.97 6.84 4.01
CA GLU A 43 15.82 7.76 4.81
C GLU A 43 16.26 9.05 4.06
N ASP A 44 16.06 9.11 2.74
CA ASP A 44 16.32 10.31 1.94
C ASP A 44 15.03 11.15 1.75
N GLY A 45 13.94 10.80 2.44
CA GLY A 45 12.65 11.48 2.39
C GLY A 45 11.84 11.20 1.11
N ARG A 46 12.23 10.24 0.27
CA ARG A 46 11.43 9.85 -0.90
C ARG A 46 10.31 8.91 -0.47
N THR A 47 9.11 9.14 -1.01
CA THR A 47 7.92 8.37 -0.64
C THR A 47 7.33 7.66 -1.85
N GLY A 48 7.07 6.36 -1.67
CA GLY A 48 6.26 5.54 -2.55
C GLY A 48 4.80 5.49 -2.09
N TYR A 49 3.87 5.47 -3.03
CA TYR A 49 2.43 5.54 -2.79
C TYR A 49 1.66 4.37 -3.40
N CYS A 50 0.60 3.93 -2.73
CA CYS A 50 -0.40 3.01 -3.28
C CYS A 50 -1.79 3.36 -2.73
N GLN A 51 -2.80 3.48 -3.58
CA GLN A 51 -4.18 3.65 -3.12
C GLN A 51 -4.69 2.31 -2.59
N VAL A 52 -5.26 2.32 -1.38
CA VAL A 52 -5.63 1.11 -0.65
C VAL A 52 -7.07 1.18 -0.14
N GLN A 53 -7.64 0.01 0.10
CA GLN A 53 -8.85 -0.08 0.93
C GLN A 53 -8.43 -0.05 2.41
N PRO A 54 -9.00 0.84 3.24
CA PRO A 54 -8.56 1.05 4.62
C PRO A 54 -8.51 -0.24 5.46
N ASP A 55 -9.47 -1.14 5.28
CA ASP A 55 -9.63 -2.33 6.11
C ASP A 55 -8.49 -3.34 5.97
N HIS A 56 -7.83 -3.38 4.80
CA HIS A 56 -6.70 -4.27 4.55
C HIS A 56 -5.39 -3.81 5.20
N LEU A 57 -5.29 -2.52 5.55
CA LEU A 57 -4.09 -1.92 6.16
C LEU A 57 -4.42 -1.15 7.45
N ARG A 58 -5.37 -1.67 8.23
CA ARG A 58 -5.66 -1.20 9.59
C ARG A 58 -4.44 -1.31 10.49
N GLU A 59 -4.41 -0.51 11.55
CA GLU A 59 -3.26 -0.40 12.45
C GLU A 59 -2.73 -1.73 13.02
N PRO A 60 -3.56 -2.72 13.40
CA PRO A 60 -3.07 -4.04 13.80
C PRO A 60 -2.28 -4.78 12.70
N VAL A 61 -2.64 -4.61 11.43
CA VAL A 61 -1.92 -5.20 10.29
C VAL A 61 -0.60 -4.47 10.07
N LEU A 62 -0.62 -3.12 10.15
CA LEU A 62 0.57 -2.31 10.00
C LEU A 62 1.61 -2.61 11.08
N SER A 63 1.22 -2.50 12.36
CA SER A 63 2.11 -2.72 13.51
C SER A 63 2.49 -4.19 13.70
N GLY A 64 1.56 -5.12 13.47
CA GLY A 64 1.80 -6.55 13.73
C GLY A 64 2.53 -7.28 12.60
N HIS A 65 2.40 -6.84 11.34
CA HIS A 65 2.88 -7.59 10.19
C HIS A 65 3.77 -6.79 9.25
N ILE A 66 3.37 -5.57 8.88
CA ILE A 66 4.05 -4.83 7.80
C ILE A 66 5.28 -4.08 8.30
N ARG A 67 5.13 -3.18 9.29
CA ARG A 67 6.24 -2.41 9.86
C ARG A 67 7.39 -3.30 10.36
N PRO A 68 7.13 -4.45 11.03
CA PRO A 68 8.19 -5.36 11.46
C PRO A 68 8.97 -6.04 10.32
N VAL A 69 8.48 -6.00 9.09
CA VAL A 69 9.21 -6.50 7.91
C VAL A 69 9.89 -5.38 7.16
N LEU A 70 9.25 -4.21 7.03
CA LEU A 70 9.71 -3.14 6.15
C LEU A 70 10.73 -2.20 6.80
N LEU A 71 10.53 -1.80 8.05
CA LEU A 71 11.36 -0.77 8.67
C LEU A 71 12.82 -1.23 8.76
N GLY A 72 13.75 -0.36 8.35
CA GLY A 72 15.18 -0.65 8.32
C GLY A 72 15.61 -1.56 7.17
N ARG A 73 14.73 -1.88 6.20
CA ARG A 73 15.09 -2.66 5.01
C ARG A 73 15.38 -1.77 3.82
N ASP A 74 16.25 -2.26 2.94
CA ASP A 74 16.45 -1.65 1.63
C ASP A 74 15.25 -1.97 0.72
N PRO A 75 14.53 -0.96 0.18
CA PRO A 75 13.42 -1.19 -0.73
C PRO A 75 13.83 -1.89 -2.05
N TRP A 76 15.11 -1.90 -2.44
CA TRP A 76 15.61 -2.71 -3.56
C TRP A 76 15.50 -4.22 -3.30
N CYS A 77 15.49 -4.64 -2.03
CA CYS A 77 15.28 -6.03 -1.63
C CYS A 77 13.80 -6.43 -1.71
N ARG A 78 13.04 -5.93 -2.70
CA ARG A 78 11.58 -6.09 -2.82
C ARG A 78 11.14 -7.55 -2.82
N GLU A 79 11.82 -8.42 -3.57
CA GLU A 79 11.51 -9.86 -3.59
C GLU A 79 11.67 -10.50 -2.21
N GLU A 80 12.73 -10.12 -1.49
CA GLU A 80 12.96 -10.63 -0.14
C GLU A 80 11.89 -10.14 0.85
N ILE A 81 11.50 -8.87 0.74
CA ILE A 81 10.40 -8.28 1.53
C ILE A 81 9.10 -9.04 1.24
N TRP A 82 8.76 -9.24 -0.03
CA TRP A 82 7.55 -9.94 -0.45
C TRP A 82 7.52 -11.38 0.07
N GLN A 83 8.61 -12.13 -0.12
CA GLN A 83 8.75 -13.50 0.37
C GLN A 83 8.66 -13.58 1.90
N THR A 84 9.19 -12.58 2.61
CA THR A 84 9.11 -12.52 4.08
C THR A 84 7.67 -12.32 4.53
N LEU A 85 6.93 -11.40 3.91
CA LEU A 85 5.51 -11.18 4.20
C LEU A 85 4.68 -12.44 3.89
N ALA A 86 4.90 -13.04 2.72
CA ALA A 86 4.17 -14.24 2.27
C ALA A 86 4.33 -15.41 3.25
N ARG A 87 5.57 -15.68 3.71
CA ARG A 87 5.82 -16.74 4.71
C ARG A 87 5.14 -16.45 6.05
N ARG A 88 5.01 -15.18 6.44
CA ARG A 88 4.35 -14.77 7.70
C ARG A 88 2.83 -14.92 7.65
N GLN A 89 2.21 -14.96 6.47
CA GLN A 89 0.75 -15.10 6.34
C GLN A 89 0.20 -16.34 7.05
N ARG A 90 0.95 -17.46 7.01
CA ARG A 90 0.55 -18.72 7.67
C ARG A 90 0.31 -18.55 9.18
N GLY A 91 1.12 -17.72 9.84
CA GLY A 91 1.01 -17.43 11.27
C GLY A 91 0.12 -16.23 11.60
N ALA A 92 -0.43 -15.55 10.59
CA ALA A 92 -1.19 -14.31 10.78
C ALA A 92 -2.68 -14.55 11.07
N HIS A 93 -3.16 -15.81 11.05
CA HIS A 93 -4.56 -16.16 11.32
C HIS A 93 -5.57 -15.33 10.50
N GLY A 94 -5.28 -15.09 9.22
CA GLY A 94 -6.10 -14.28 8.32
C GLY A 94 -5.93 -12.76 8.46
N GLY A 95 -5.09 -12.30 9.40
CA GLY A 95 -4.80 -10.88 9.61
C GLY A 95 -3.93 -10.24 8.51
N LEU A 96 -3.16 -11.03 7.76
CA LEU A 96 -2.30 -10.58 6.67
C LEU A 96 -2.78 -11.18 5.34
N THR A 97 -3.45 -10.37 4.53
CA THR A 97 -4.07 -10.80 3.26
C THR A 97 -3.16 -10.57 2.06
N ASP A 98 -3.39 -11.29 0.96
CA ASP A 98 -2.65 -11.08 -0.30
C ASP A 98 -2.83 -9.64 -0.83
N ARG A 99 -3.98 -9.01 -0.58
CA ARG A 99 -4.18 -7.58 -0.89
C ARG A 99 -3.22 -6.67 -0.13
N ALA A 100 -2.98 -6.94 1.15
CA ALA A 100 -2.01 -6.17 1.93
C ALA A 100 -0.59 -6.30 1.36
N LEU A 101 -0.20 -7.52 0.94
CA LEU A 101 1.08 -7.75 0.26
C LEU A 101 1.17 -7.01 -1.07
N GLY A 102 0.11 -7.07 -1.89
CA GLY A 102 0.04 -6.37 -3.17
C GLY A 102 0.18 -4.85 -3.03
N TYR A 103 -0.50 -4.25 -2.05
CA TYR A 103 -0.38 -2.81 -1.77
C TYR A 103 1.05 -2.41 -1.38
N VAL A 104 1.71 -3.21 -0.55
CA VAL A 104 3.12 -3.00 -0.19
C VAL A 104 4.01 -3.08 -1.41
N ASP A 105 3.86 -4.11 -2.25
CA ASP A 105 4.67 -4.28 -3.46
C ASP A 105 4.51 -3.10 -4.43
N GLN A 106 3.28 -2.65 -4.66
CA GLN A 106 2.99 -1.48 -5.50
C GLN A 106 3.62 -0.20 -4.93
N ALA A 107 3.53 0.03 -3.62
CA ALA A 107 4.15 1.21 -3.00
C ALA A 107 5.69 1.16 -3.06
N LEU A 108 6.30 -0.02 -2.93
CA LEU A 108 7.74 -0.19 -3.10
C LEU A 108 8.19 0.06 -4.54
N TRP A 109 7.44 -0.46 -5.52
CA TRP A 109 7.67 -0.11 -6.93
C TRP A 109 7.52 1.40 -7.17
N ASP A 110 6.56 2.04 -6.48
CA ASP A 110 6.35 3.47 -6.60
C ASP A 110 7.57 4.26 -6.10
N LEU A 111 8.06 3.89 -4.92
CA LEU A 111 9.27 4.47 -4.32
C LEU A 111 10.49 4.32 -5.25
N LEU A 112 10.76 3.09 -5.71
CA LEU A 112 11.92 2.80 -6.54
C LEU A 112 11.86 3.55 -7.87
N GLY A 113 10.70 3.59 -8.52
CA GLY A 113 10.52 4.32 -9.79
C GLY A 113 10.79 5.82 -9.64
N ARG A 114 10.31 6.45 -8.55
CA ARG A 114 10.61 7.86 -8.24
C ARG A 114 12.09 8.10 -8.02
N ARG A 115 12.79 7.13 -7.42
CA ARG A 115 14.21 7.25 -7.11
C ARG A 115 15.10 7.19 -8.35
N VAL A 116 14.78 6.31 -9.31
CA VAL A 116 15.58 6.17 -10.54
C VAL A 116 15.22 7.18 -11.63
N GLY A 117 14.24 8.05 -11.39
CA GLY A 117 13.80 9.03 -12.39
C GLY A 117 13.23 8.40 -13.67
N LEU A 118 12.90 7.11 -13.65
CA LEU A 118 12.27 6.43 -14.77
C LEU A 118 10.77 6.69 -14.72
N PRO A 119 10.14 7.06 -15.86
CA PRO A 119 8.71 7.27 -15.90
C PRO A 119 7.97 5.95 -15.66
N ARG A 120 6.84 6.04 -14.98
CA ARG A 120 5.94 4.92 -14.77
C ARG A 120 4.90 5.02 -15.87
N ALA A 121 5.27 4.48 -17.02
CA ALA A 121 4.79 4.87 -18.34
C ALA A 121 5.08 6.36 -18.65
N SER A 122 5.67 6.59 -19.83
CA SER A 122 5.88 7.92 -20.40
C SER A 122 4.56 8.70 -20.45
N GLY A 123 4.48 9.80 -19.69
CA GLY A 123 3.33 10.69 -19.72
C GLY A 123 3.59 11.94 -18.90
N GLN A 124 4.03 12.99 -19.59
CA GLN A 124 3.90 14.37 -19.12
C GLN A 124 2.43 14.59 -18.70
N LEU A 125 2.23 15.14 -17.51
CA LEU A 125 1.03 15.92 -17.19
C LEU A 125 1.40 17.40 -17.36
#